data_AF-A0A3S0ZRC5-F1
#
_entry.id   AF-A0A3S0ZRC5-F1
#
_cell.length_a   1.000
_cell.length_b   1.000
_cell.length_c   1.000
_cell.angle_alpha   90.00
_cell.angle_beta   90.00
_cell.angle_gamma   90.00
#
_symmetry.space_group_name_H-M   'P 1'
#
loop_
_entity.id
_entity.type
_entity.pdbx_description
1 polymer ?
#
loop_
_entity_poly.entity_id
_entity_poly.type
_entity_poly.pdbx_seq_one_letter_code
_entity_poly.pdbx_strand_id
1 'polypeptide(L)'
;MYRAALRKTTNLLIQNAKWEAKMLHISGMKHSKSKVWSLGKINHIALVTPNLEKSTALYRDVLGANVSGQQPLPDHGVTVVFVELGDTKIELLHPLGEKSPISSFMEKNKSGGMHHICIEVDDIESAMKDLKAQKIRLLSDKAKIGAHGKPVVFLHPKDCDGVLVELEEAGTGRS
;
A
#
# COMPACT_ATOMS: atom_id res chain seq x y z
N MET A 1 -32.08 -50.51 2.02
CA MET A 1 -30.97 -49.67 1.51
C MET A 1 -31.42 -48.32 0.93
N TYR A 2 -32.61 -48.21 0.29
CA TYR A 2 -33.12 -46.97 -0.32
C TYR A 2 -33.37 -45.78 0.65
N ARG A 3 -33.82 -46.04 1.89
CA ARG A 3 -34.14 -45.00 2.89
C ARG A 3 -32.92 -44.23 3.42
N ALA A 4 -31.73 -44.80 3.38
CA ALA A 4 -30.50 -44.16 3.86
C ALA A 4 -29.94 -43.15 2.84
N ALA A 5 -30.08 -43.44 1.55
CA ALA A 5 -29.69 -42.54 0.47
C ALA A 5 -30.56 -41.27 0.46
N LEU A 6 -31.87 -41.42 0.65
CA LEU A 6 -32.84 -40.30 0.73
C LEU A 6 -32.59 -39.35 1.91
N ARG A 7 -32.13 -39.86 3.06
CA ARG A 7 -31.76 -39.03 4.23
C ARG A 7 -30.46 -38.24 4.02
N LYS A 8 -29.49 -38.81 3.31
CA LYS A 8 -28.23 -38.11 2.99
C LYS A 8 -28.47 -36.97 2.01
N THR A 9 -29.33 -37.16 1.00
CA THR A 9 -29.66 -36.11 0.03
C THR A 9 -30.49 -34.98 0.65
N THR A 10 -31.44 -35.29 1.54
CA THR A 10 -32.19 -34.24 2.26
C THR A 10 -31.31 -33.42 3.21
N ASN A 11 -30.40 -34.05 3.95
CA ASN A 11 -29.47 -33.33 4.82
C ASN A 11 -28.52 -32.41 4.03
N LEU A 12 -28.06 -32.83 2.85
CA LEU A 12 -27.19 -32.03 2.00
C LEU A 12 -27.93 -30.81 1.43
N LEU A 13 -29.19 -30.98 1.01
CA LEU A 13 -30.03 -29.87 0.53
C LEU A 13 -30.34 -28.85 1.63
N ILE A 14 -30.59 -29.30 2.86
CA ILE A 14 -30.81 -28.42 4.01
C ILE A 14 -29.51 -27.68 4.41
N GLN A 15 -28.35 -28.33 4.32
CA GLN A 15 -27.06 -27.69 4.57
C GLN A 15 -26.74 -26.65 3.49
N ASN A 16 -27.01 -26.94 2.21
CA ASN A 16 -26.82 -25.99 1.11
C ASN A 16 -27.78 -24.79 1.24
N ALA A 17 -29.06 -25.02 1.55
CA ALA A 17 -30.01 -23.92 1.77
C ALA A 17 -29.62 -23.04 2.97
N LYS A 18 -29.06 -23.63 4.04
CA LYS A 18 -28.51 -22.87 5.18
C LYS A 18 -27.24 -22.10 4.82
N TRP A 19 -26.39 -22.64 3.95
CA TRP A 19 -25.22 -21.95 3.42
C TRP A 19 -25.62 -20.79 2.49
N GLU A 20 -26.56 -21.00 1.58
CA GLU A 20 -27.10 -19.98 0.67
C GLU A 20 -27.83 -18.87 1.44
N ALA A 21 -28.64 -19.20 2.44
CA ALA A 21 -29.27 -18.20 3.31
C ALA A 21 -28.24 -17.40 4.12
N LYS A 22 -27.16 -18.04 4.59
CA LYS A 22 -26.04 -17.35 5.25
C LYS A 22 -25.27 -16.46 4.27
N MET A 23 -25.09 -16.89 3.01
CA MET A 23 -24.49 -16.09 1.95
C MET A 23 -25.36 -14.91 1.53
N LEU A 24 -26.69 -15.08 1.48
CA LEU A 24 -27.65 -14.00 1.25
C LEU A 24 -27.68 -13.01 2.42
N HIS A 25 -27.50 -13.47 3.66
CA HIS A 25 -27.37 -12.59 4.83
C HIS A 25 -26.04 -11.81 4.85
N ILE A 26 -24.95 -12.42 4.37
CA ILE A 26 -23.66 -11.74 4.14
C ILE A 26 -23.78 -10.74 2.97
N SER A 27 -24.50 -11.09 1.90
CA SER A 27 -24.85 -10.22 0.77
C SER A 27 -25.79 -9.07 1.16
N GLY A 28 -26.48 -9.18 2.30
CA GLY A 28 -27.42 -8.18 2.84
C GLY A 28 -26.78 -7.16 3.79
N MET A 29 -25.48 -7.26 4.08
CA MET A 29 -24.74 -6.17 4.71
C MET A 29 -24.64 -5.01 3.70
N LYS A 30 -25.64 -4.14 3.73
CA LYS A 30 -25.62 -2.81 3.10
C LYS A 30 -24.46 -1.99 3.68
N HIS A 31 -23.24 -2.20 3.21
CA HIS A 31 -22.17 -1.22 3.33
C HIS A 31 -22.18 -0.35 2.07
N SER A 32 -23.26 0.41 1.91
CA SER A 32 -23.21 1.63 1.11
C SER A 32 -23.22 2.80 2.09
N LYS A 33 -22.15 2.93 2.88
CA LYS A 33 -21.66 4.27 3.13
C LYS A 33 -21.09 4.71 1.79
N SER A 34 -21.65 5.74 1.19
CA SER A 34 -21.07 6.36 -0.01
C SER A 34 -19.59 6.56 0.25
N LYS A 35 -18.73 5.92 -0.55
CA LYS A 35 -17.28 6.09 -0.41
C LYS A 35 -16.98 7.56 -0.71
N VAL A 36 -16.46 8.29 0.29
CA VAL A 36 -16.25 9.76 0.21
C VAL A 36 -14.91 10.14 -0.43
N TRP A 37 -14.18 9.14 -0.95
CA TRP A 37 -12.89 9.24 -1.63
C TRP A 37 -12.70 8.00 -2.52
N SER A 38 -11.83 8.08 -3.52
CA SER A 38 -11.50 6.99 -4.44
C SER A 38 -10.03 6.57 -4.32
N LEU A 39 -9.78 5.27 -4.46
CA LEU A 39 -8.43 4.72 -4.51
C LEU A 39 -7.95 4.80 -5.97
N GLY A 40 -6.77 5.35 -6.18
CA GLY A 40 -6.15 5.53 -7.48
C GLY A 40 -5.18 4.42 -7.85
N LYS A 41 -4.26 4.78 -8.74
CA LYS A 41 -3.16 3.93 -9.17
C LYS A 41 -2.07 3.84 -8.11
N ILE A 42 -1.16 2.88 -8.28
CA ILE A 42 0.09 2.83 -7.52
C ILE A 42 0.99 3.96 -8.03
N ASN A 43 1.37 4.85 -7.13
CA ASN A 43 2.31 5.93 -7.43
C ASN A 43 3.73 5.35 -7.56
N HIS A 44 4.18 4.63 -6.54
CA HIS A 44 5.50 3.99 -6.53
C HIS A 44 5.57 2.78 -5.59
N ILE A 45 6.65 2.01 -5.75
CA ILE A 45 7.11 1.00 -4.79
C ILE A 45 8.48 1.44 -4.26
N ALA A 46 8.62 1.56 -2.94
CA ALA A 46 9.88 1.96 -2.32
C ALA A 46 10.73 0.76 -1.94
N LEU A 47 11.99 0.77 -2.39
CA LEU A 47 13.01 -0.22 -2.07
C LEU A 47 14.12 0.46 -1.27
N VAL A 48 14.38 0.00 -0.06
CA VAL A 48 15.56 0.43 0.69
C VAL A 48 16.75 -0.38 0.22
N THR A 49 17.86 0.29 -0.08
CA THR A 49 19.09 -0.35 -0.54
C THR A 49 20.30 0.05 0.30
N PRO A 50 21.24 -0.87 0.58
CA PRO A 50 22.49 -0.54 1.28
C PRO A 50 23.49 0.22 0.40
N ASN A 51 23.30 0.26 -0.92
CA ASN A 51 24.19 0.98 -1.83
C ASN A 51 23.39 1.52 -3.02
N LEU A 52 23.21 2.83 -3.04
CA LEU A 52 22.35 3.50 -4.00
C LEU A 52 22.96 3.49 -5.41
N GLU A 53 24.27 3.67 -5.53
CA GLU A 53 25.01 3.64 -6.80
C GLU A 53 24.90 2.28 -7.48
N LYS A 54 25.15 1.19 -6.75
CA LYS A 54 25.08 -0.18 -7.24
C LYS A 54 23.67 -0.54 -7.67
N SER A 55 22.67 -0.12 -6.90
CA SER A 55 21.26 -0.38 -7.23
C SER A 55 20.83 0.42 -8.45
N THR A 56 21.22 1.68 -8.53
CA THR A 56 21.01 2.54 -9.69
C THR A 56 21.61 1.91 -10.95
N ALA A 57 22.86 1.45 -10.89
CA ALA A 57 23.53 0.78 -11.99
C ALA A 57 22.83 -0.53 -12.40
N LEU A 58 22.32 -1.32 -11.44
CA LEU A 58 21.52 -2.51 -11.75
C LEU A 58 20.30 -2.16 -12.61
N TYR A 59 19.47 -1.21 -12.17
CA TYR A 59 18.26 -0.86 -12.90
C TYR A 59 18.56 -0.18 -14.24
N ARG A 60 19.57 0.71 -14.29
CA ARG A 60 19.94 1.44 -15.51
C ARG A 60 20.69 0.56 -16.52
N ASP A 61 21.78 -0.06 -16.10
CA ASP A 61 22.77 -0.66 -17.01
C ASP A 61 22.47 -2.14 -17.31
N VAL A 62 21.86 -2.86 -16.37
CA VAL A 62 21.56 -4.29 -16.53
C VAL A 62 20.12 -4.51 -16.96
N LEU A 63 19.17 -3.85 -16.30
CA LEU A 63 17.73 -4.01 -16.60
C LEU A 63 17.23 -3.01 -17.66
N GLY A 64 18.04 -2.01 -18.03
CA GLY A 64 17.75 -1.09 -19.14
C GLY A 64 16.67 -0.04 -18.85
N ALA A 65 16.38 0.25 -17.57
CA ALA A 65 15.40 1.25 -17.19
C ALA A 65 15.96 2.67 -17.31
N ASN A 66 15.07 3.65 -17.50
CA ASN A 66 15.42 5.05 -17.33
C ASN A 66 15.46 5.38 -15.83
N VAL A 67 16.54 6.00 -15.37
CA VAL A 67 16.80 6.24 -13.94
C VAL A 67 17.27 7.67 -13.71
N SER A 68 16.74 8.33 -12.68
CA SER A 68 17.12 9.69 -12.31
C SER A 68 18.53 9.76 -11.69
N GLY A 69 19.02 10.99 -11.50
CA GLY A 69 20.12 11.24 -10.56
C GLY A 69 19.70 11.02 -9.11
N GLN A 70 20.69 10.92 -8.21
CA GLN A 70 20.43 10.91 -6.76
C GLN A 70 19.91 12.27 -6.30
N GLN A 71 18.83 12.25 -5.53
CA GLN A 71 18.24 13.43 -4.93
C GLN A 71 18.29 13.32 -3.40
N PRO A 72 19.07 14.15 -2.71
CA PRO A 72 19.04 14.22 -1.26
C PRO A 72 17.73 14.88 -0.81
N LEU A 73 17.06 14.27 0.17
CA LEU A 73 15.83 14.75 0.79
C LEU A 73 16.02 14.83 2.31
N PRO A 74 16.73 15.87 2.82
CA PRO A 74 17.09 15.97 4.24
C PRO A 74 15.90 15.96 5.19
N ASP A 75 14.80 16.62 4.83
CA ASP A 75 13.57 16.69 5.64
C ASP A 75 12.89 15.32 5.79
N HIS A 76 13.16 14.40 4.87
CA HIS A 76 12.68 13.02 4.89
C HIS A 76 13.75 12.03 5.40
N GLY A 77 14.98 12.50 5.62
CA GLY A 77 16.10 11.67 6.06
C GLY A 77 16.49 10.58 5.07
N VAL A 78 16.30 10.80 3.76
CA VAL A 78 16.69 9.84 2.72
C VAL A 78 17.36 10.51 1.53
N THR A 79 18.16 9.75 0.79
CA THR A 79 18.52 10.04 -0.60
C THR A 79 17.72 9.08 -1.49
N VAL A 80 17.06 9.62 -2.51
CA VAL A 80 16.21 8.84 -3.44
C VAL A 80 16.78 8.84 -4.85
N VAL A 81 16.57 7.73 -5.55
CA VAL A 81 16.69 7.61 -7.02
C VAL A 81 15.40 7.03 -7.57
N PHE A 82 14.88 7.63 -8.63
CA PHE A 82 13.66 7.20 -9.30
C PHE A 82 13.99 6.33 -10.50
N VAL A 83 13.42 5.13 -10.55
CA VAL A 83 13.42 4.25 -11.72
C VAL A 83 12.05 4.35 -12.39
N GLU A 84 12.03 4.82 -13.63
CA GLU A 84 10.81 5.12 -14.37
C GLU A 84 10.25 3.87 -15.06
N LEU A 85 8.98 3.53 -14.78
CA LEU A 85 8.31 2.33 -15.30
C LEU A 85 6.91 2.66 -15.87
N GLY A 86 6.81 3.76 -16.62
CA GLY A 86 5.56 4.18 -17.26
C GLY A 86 4.65 4.94 -16.30
N ASP A 87 3.56 4.32 -15.85
CA ASP A 87 2.55 4.94 -14.99
C ASP A 87 2.88 4.86 -13.49
N THR A 88 3.90 4.08 -13.13
CA THR A 88 4.44 3.89 -11.78
C THR A 88 5.97 4.02 -11.76
N LYS A 89 6.56 4.05 -10.56
CA LYS A 89 8.00 4.14 -10.34
C LYS A 89 8.48 3.16 -9.28
N ILE A 90 9.78 2.87 -9.31
CA ILE A 90 10.49 2.36 -8.14
C ILE A 90 11.28 3.51 -7.53
N GLU A 91 11.13 3.71 -6.23
CA GLU A 91 11.99 4.60 -5.45
C GLU A 91 13.07 3.79 -4.75
N LEU A 92 14.32 3.99 -5.16
CA LEU A 92 15.48 3.44 -4.45
C LEU A 92 15.86 4.41 -3.34
N LEU A 93 15.75 3.97 -2.10
CA LEU A 93 15.99 4.79 -0.92
C LEU A 93 17.27 4.34 -0.21
N HIS A 94 18.09 5.32 0.16
CA HIS A 94 19.21 5.13 1.07
C HIS A 94 19.10 6.12 2.25
N PRO A 95 19.46 5.72 3.48
CA PRO A 95 19.39 6.62 4.62
C PRO A 95 20.24 7.88 4.41
N LEU A 96 19.71 9.03 4.83
CA LEU A 96 20.43 10.30 4.89
C LEU A 96 20.32 10.86 6.31
N GLY A 97 21.48 11.01 6.96
CA GLY A 97 21.57 11.45 8.35
C GLY A 97 21.28 10.34 9.38
N GLU A 98 21.68 10.59 10.63
CA GLU A 98 21.63 9.59 11.72
C GLU A 98 20.21 9.20 12.13
N LYS A 99 19.22 10.08 11.87
CA LYS A 99 17.82 9.91 12.28
C LYS A 99 16.91 9.49 11.11
N SER A 100 17.48 8.90 10.06
CA SER A 100 16.69 8.43 8.92
C SER A 100 15.58 7.47 9.36
N PRO A 101 14.34 7.63 8.85
CA PRO A 101 13.22 6.77 9.21
C PRO A 101 13.42 5.30 8.77
N ILE A 102 14.29 5.08 7.77
CA ILE A 102 14.57 3.75 7.21
C ILE A 102 15.82 3.08 7.83
N SER A 103 16.52 3.73 8.77
CA SER A 103 17.71 3.15 9.43
C SER A 103 17.39 1.81 10.10
N SER A 104 16.30 1.75 10.88
CA SER A 104 15.93 0.51 11.59
C SER A 104 15.52 -0.62 10.65
N PHE A 105 14.97 -0.29 9.46
CA PHE A 105 14.67 -1.27 8.43
C PHE A 105 15.96 -1.83 7.84
N MET A 106 16.91 -0.96 7.50
CA MET A 106 18.20 -1.36 6.94
C MET A 106 19.05 -2.15 7.94
N GLU A 107 18.93 -1.87 9.23
CA GLU A 107 19.59 -2.64 10.29
C GLU A 107 19.12 -4.10 10.32
N LYS A 108 17.82 -4.33 10.14
CA LYS A 108 17.20 -5.66 10.11
C LYS A 108 17.40 -6.35 8.76
N ASN A 109 17.40 -5.59 7.68
CA ASN A 109 17.49 -6.06 6.30
C ASN A 109 18.79 -5.58 5.67
N LYS A 110 19.92 -6.19 6.03
CA LYS A 110 21.27 -5.76 5.61
C LYS A 110 21.47 -5.71 4.09
N SER A 111 20.73 -6.52 3.35
CA SER A 111 20.76 -6.56 1.89
C SER A 111 19.79 -5.57 1.22
N GLY A 112 19.03 -4.80 2.00
CA GLY A 112 17.90 -4.00 1.51
C GLY A 112 16.62 -4.82 1.38
N GLY A 113 15.59 -4.22 0.77
CA GLY A 113 14.31 -4.87 0.53
C GLY A 113 13.17 -3.90 0.21
N MET A 114 12.01 -4.45 -0.16
CA MET A 114 10.76 -3.68 -0.30
C MET A 114 10.36 -3.09 1.05
N HIS A 115 10.10 -1.80 1.08
CA HIS A 115 9.80 -1.07 2.31
C HIS A 115 8.33 -0.67 2.39
N HIS A 116 7.78 -0.04 1.35
CA HIS A 116 6.35 0.29 1.28
C HIS A 116 5.87 0.36 -0.17
N ILE A 117 4.55 0.42 -0.33
CA ILE A 117 3.88 0.83 -1.56
C ILE A 117 3.17 2.15 -1.32
N CYS A 118 3.10 2.99 -2.33
CA CYS A 118 2.35 4.24 -2.30
C CYS A 118 1.20 4.19 -3.30
N ILE A 119 -0.01 4.48 -2.82
CA ILE A 119 -1.24 4.45 -3.62
C ILE A 119 -1.88 5.83 -3.58
N GLU A 120 -2.29 6.33 -4.73
CA GLU A 120 -2.95 7.63 -4.81
C GLU A 120 -4.37 7.59 -4.23
N VAL A 121 -4.80 8.69 -3.62
CA VAL A 121 -6.20 8.98 -3.25
C VAL A 121 -6.60 10.35 -3.77
N ASP A 122 -7.87 10.56 -4.11
CA ASP A 122 -8.37 11.85 -4.62
C ASP A 122 -8.60 12.92 -3.55
N ASP A 123 -8.76 12.52 -2.29
CA ASP A 123 -8.86 13.40 -1.12
C ASP A 123 -8.35 12.67 0.13
N ILE A 124 -7.14 13.02 0.55
CA ILE A 124 -6.39 12.44 1.66
C ILE A 124 -7.07 12.70 3.00
N GLU A 125 -7.68 13.86 3.19
CA GLU A 125 -8.31 14.22 4.47
C GLU A 125 -9.61 13.43 4.65
N SER A 126 -10.40 13.31 3.57
CA SER A 126 -11.57 12.43 3.52
C SER A 126 -11.18 10.96 3.71
N ALA A 127 -10.10 10.50 3.07
CA ALA A 127 -9.57 9.15 3.24
C ALA A 127 -9.15 8.89 4.70
N MET A 128 -8.35 9.78 5.29
CA MET A 128 -7.90 9.66 6.68
C MET A 128 -9.06 9.60 7.67
N LYS A 129 -10.06 10.47 7.50
CA LYS A 129 -11.24 10.52 8.37
C LYS A 129 -12.07 9.23 8.28
N ASP A 130 -12.32 8.75 7.08
CA ASP A 130 -13.08 7.52 6.85
C ASP A 130 -12.34 6.28 7.37
N LEU A 131 -11.04 6.16 7.11
CA LEU A 131 -10.19 5.08 7.62
C LEU A 131 -10.13 5.04 9.15
N LYS A 132 -10.01 6.20 9.82
CA LYS A 132 -10.10 6.29 11.29
C LYS A 132 -11.47 5.84 11.80
N ALA A 133 -12.55 6.21 11.12
CA ALA A 133 -13.91 5.77 11.48
C ALA A 133 -14.09 4.24 11.34
N GLN A 134 -13.34 3.63 10.42
CA GLN A 134 -13.27 2.17 10.22
C GLN A 134 -12.23 1.49 11.12
N LYS A 135 -11.61 2.22 12.06
CA LYS A 135 -10.60 1.74 13.02
C LYS A 135 -9.32 1.22 12.36
N ILE A 136 -8.99 1.70 11.17
CA ILE A 136 -7.68 1.49 10.54
C ILE A 136 -6.67 2.44 11.18
N ARG A 137 -5.52 1.90 11.64
CA ARG A 137 -4.47 2.70 12.28
C ARG A 137 -3.68 3.48 11.24
N LEU A 138 -3.61 4.79 11.43
CA LEU A 138 -2.68 5.67 10.71
C LEU A 138 -1.42 5.87 11.56
N LEU A 139 -0.27 6.04 10.93
CA LEU A 139 1.00 6.31 11.62
C LEU A 139 1.18 7.80 11.97
N SER A 140 0.31 8.68 11.48
CA SER A 140 0.24 10.08 11.88
C SER A 140 -1.20 10.58 12.00
N ASP A 141 -1.42 11.55 12.87
CA ASP A 141 -2.74 12.15 13.08
C ASP A 141 -3.18 13.07 11.94
N LYS A 142 -2.21 13.68 11.26
CA LYS A 142 -2.38 14.57 10.10
C LYS A 142 -1.54 14.09 8.93
N ALA A 143 -1.97 14.42 7.71
CA ALA A 143 -1.14 14.26 6.54
C ALA A 143 0.14 15.11 6.69
N LYS A 144 1.25 14.60 6.17
CA LYS A 144 2.53 15.31 6.09
C LYS A 144 2.86 15.54 4.63
N ILE A 145 3.72 16.51 4.32
CA ILE A 145 4.23 16.63 2.96
C ILE A 145 5.23 15.48 2.74
N GLY A 146 5.02 14.69 1.68
CA GLY A 146 5.87 13.61 1.21
C GLY A 146 6.96 14.08 0.23
N ALA A 147 7.76 13.15 -0.26
CA ALA A 147 8.91 13.43 -1.13
C ALA A 147 8.54 14.14 -2.45
N HIS A 148 7.29 13.98 -2.91
CA HIS A 148 6.75 14.63 -4.10
C HIS A 148 6.13 16.01 -3.83
N GLY A 149 6.27 16.56 -2.62
CA GLY A 149 5.67 17.84 -2.25
C GLY A 149 4.14 17.80 -2.05
N LYS A 150 3.57 16.59 -1.93
CA LYS A 150 2.12 16.38 -1.74
C LYS A 150 1.80 15.82 -0.35
N PRO A 151 0.57 16.01 0.14
CA PRO A 151 0.11 15.36 1.37
C PRO A 151 0.15 13.83 1.28
N VAL A 152 0.70 13.20 2.32
CA VAL A 152 0.79 11.75 2.49
C VAL A 152 0.45 11.32 3.92
N VAL A 153 -0.02 10.08 4.05
CA VAL A 153 -0.16 9.38 5.34
C VAL A 153 0.20 7.91 5.19
N PHE A 154 0.78 7.32 6.23
CA PHE A 154 1.07 5.89 6.26
C PHE A 154 0.03 5.12 7.08
N LEU A 155 -0.38 3.96 6.59
CA LEU A 155 -1.22 2.99 7.29
C LEU A 155 -0.33 2.00 8.06
N HIS A 156 -0.76 1.60 9.25
CA HIS A 156 0.01 0.65 10.04
C HIS A 156 -0.04 -0.76 9.43
N PRO A 157 1.09 -1.46 9.21
CA PRO A 157 1.13 -2.74 8.49
C PRO A 157 0.22 -3.85 9.05
N LYS A 158 0.01 -3.85 10.37
CA LYS A 158 -0.91 -4.77 11.06
C LYS A 158 -2.39 -4.65 10.60
N ASP A 159 -2.78 -3.57 9.91
CA ASP A 159 -4.11 -3.41 9.31
C ASP A 159 -4.07 -3.55 7.78
N CYS A 160 -2.92 -3.92 7.21
CA CYS A 160 -2.67 -3.99 5.76
C CYS A 160 -1.89 -5.26 5.39
N ASP A 161 -2.24 -6.38 6.01
CA ASP A 161 -1.64 -7.71 5.74
C ASP A 161 -0.10 -7.75 5.82
N GLY A 162 0.48 -6.93 6.68
CA GLY A 162 1.93 -6.83 6.89
C GLY A 162 2.63 -5.84 5.95
N VAL A 163 1.91 -5.19 5.04
CA VAL A 163 2.46 -4.19 4.11
C VAL A 163 2.37 -2.78 4.70
N LEU A 164 3.47 -2.04 4.66
CA LEU A 164 3.42 -0.60 4.91
C LEU A 164 2.83 0.09 3.68
N VAL A 165 1.67 0.73 3.83
CA VAL A 165 0.98 1.42 2.74
C VAL A 165 1.04 2.92 2.99
N GLU A 166 1.57 3.66 2.03
CA GLU A 166 1.44 5.11 1.94
C GLU A 166 0.22 5.45 1.08
N LEU A 167 -0.57 6.42 1.53
CA LEU A 167 -1.56 7.10 0.70
C LEU A 167 -1.03 8.49 0.38
N GLU A 168 -1.02 8.87 -0.90
CA GLU A 168 -0.62 10.19 -1.39
C GLU A 168 -1.80 10.86 -2.10
N GLU A 169 -2.00 12.16 -1.87
CA GLU A 169 -2.97 12.97 -2.62
C GLU A 169 -2.65 12.95 -4.12
N ALA A 170 -3.62 12.59 -4.95
CA ALA A 170 -3.52 12.69 -6.40
C ALA A 170 -3.39 14.16 -6.82
N GLY A 171 -2.60 14.45 -7.87
CA GLY A 171 -2.57 15.80 -8.41
C GLY A 171 -3.95 16.20 -8.94
N THR A 172 -4.32 17.48 -8.80
CA THR A 172 -5.56 18.06 -9.34
C THR A 172 -5.56 17.96 -10.86
N GLY A 173 -5.97 16.81 -11.42
CA GLY A 173 -5.87 16.54 -12.85
C GLY A 173 -6.53 15.23 -13.30
N ARG A 174 -7.43 14.65 -12.50
CA ARG A 174 -8.35 13.63 -13.00
C ARG A 174 -9.46 14.35 -13.79
N SER A 175 -9.20 14.66 -15.05
CA SER A 175 -10.23 14.90 -16.06
C SER A 175 -10.66 13.57 -16.68
#